data_AF-A0A9X8XBI2-F1
#
_entry.id   AF-A0A9X8XBI2-F1
#
_cell.length_a   1.000
_cell.length_b   1.000
_cell.length_c   1.000
_cell.angle_alpha   90.00
_cell.angle_beta   90.00
_cell.angle_gamma   90.00
#
_symmetry.space_group_name_H-M   'P 1'
#
loop_
_entity.id
_entity.type
_entity.pdbx_description
1 polymer ?
#
loop_
_entity_poly.entity_id
_entity_poly.type
_entity_poly.pdbx_seq_one_letter_code
_entity_poly.pdbx_strand_id
1 'polypeptide(L)'
;MDIQSISYKIMNDTIVHNNLLTTDPIAFHNLVSYELFENTITAYTSDLQPIYLPDGATIIDFTFSAFPKIAHNMKNAKVNGIPVPLKTKVSHFDVIEIYFDLKQNLVLDWLNYANTAKAQLIIQQKLS
;
A
#
# COMPACT_ATOMS: atom_id res chain seq x y z
N MET A 1 14.30 14.57 7.03
CA MET A 1 12.92 15.04 6.81
C MET A 1 12.35 15.43 8.15
N ASP A 2 11.70 16.58 8.23
CA ASP A 2 10.92 16.95 9.41
C ASP A 2 9.50 16.35 9.31
N ILE A 3 8.79 16.28 10.43
CA ILE A 3 7.45 15.68 10.50
C ILE A 3 6.44 16.42 9.61
N GLN A 4 6.61 17.74 9.46
CA GLN A 4 5.70 18.57 8.66
C GLN A 4 5.76 18.24 7.17
N SER A 5 6.97 18.10 6.59
CA SER A 5 7.12 17.73 5.18
C SER A 5 6.55 16.34 4.87
N ILE A 6 6.67 15.40 5.80
CA ILE A 6 6.08 14.05 5.68
C ILE A 6 4.55 14.15 5.70
N SER A 7 4.00 14.86 6.68
CA SER A 7 2.54 15.03 6.82
C SER A 7 1.92 15.68 5.58
N TYR A 8 2.57 16.71 5.03
CA TYR A 8 2.10 17.37 3.81
C TYR A 8 2.10 16.41 2.61
N LYS A 9 3.18 15.64 2.45
CA LYS A 9 3.30 14.67 1.36
C LYS A 9 2.21 13.60 1.45
N ILE A 10 1.97 13.03 2.62
CA ILE A 10 0.92 12.03 2.84
C ILE A 10 -0.44 12.60 2.45
N MET A 11 -0.78 13.80 2.94
CA MET A 11 -2.07 14.41 2.67
C MET A 11 -2.29 14.66 1.17
N ASN A 12 -1.28 15.20 0.49
CA ASN A 12 -1.35 15.45 -0.95
C ASN A 12 -1.46 14.15 -1.76
N ASP A 13 -0.63 13.15 -1.46
CA ASP A 13 -0.64 11.86 -2.15
C ASP A 13 -2.01 11.16 -1.97
N THR A 14 -2.56 11.15 -0.75
CA THR A 14 -3.89 10.56 -0.48
C THR A 14 -5.00 11.26 -1.27
N ILE A 15 -5.06 12.60 -1.28
CA ILE A 15 -6.10 13.33 -2.02
C ILE A 15 -6.01 13.02 -3.52
N VAL A 16 -4.81 13.04 -4.10
CA VAL A 16 -4.60 12.81 -5.53
C VAL A 16 -4.99 11.40 -5.94
N HIS A 17 -4.53 10.36 -5.22
CA HIS A 17 -4.85 8.97 -5.59
C HIS A 17 -6.35 8.68 -5.48
N ASN A 18 -7.02 9.19 -4.45
CA ASN A 18 -8.45 8.98 -4.27
C ASN A 18 -9.29 9.66 -5.36
N ASN A 19 -8.90 10.88 -5.78
CA ASN A 19 -9.57 11.60 -6.86
C ASN A 19 -9.43 10.89 -8.22
N LEU A 20 -8.34 10.13 -8.43
CA LEU A 20 -8.14 9.33 -9.62
C LEU A 20 -8.90 7.99 -9.58
N LEU A 21 -9.20 7.49 -8.38
CA LEU A 21 -9.84 6.20 -8.18
C LEU A 21 -11.37 6.26 -8.30
N THR A 22 -11.99 7.33 -7.80
CA THR A 22 -13.44 7.46 -7.77
C THR A 22 -13.91 8.90 -7.91
N THR A 23 -15.04 9.08 -8.59
CA THR A 23 -15.79 10.35 -8.65
C THR A 23 -17.00 10.35 -7.72
N ASP A 24 -17.31 9.22 -7.07
CA ASP A 24 -18.38 9.11 -6.09
C ASP A 24 -17.97 9.82 -4.77
N PRO A 25 -18.71 10.85 -4.32
CA PRO A 25 -18.32 11.62 -3.13
C PRO A 25 -18.25 10.79 -1.85
N ILE A 26 -19.10 9.76 -1.71
CA ILE A 26 -19.17 8.93 -0.50
C ILE A 26 -17.96 7.99 -0.46
N ALA A 27 -17.67 7.28 -1.54
CA ALA A 27 -16.49 6.44 -1.66
C ALA A 27 -15.20 7.25 -1.45
N PHE A 28 -15.10 8.42 -2.07
CA PHE A 28 -13.98 9.34 -1.87
C PHE A 28 -13.82 9.72 -0.40
N HIS A 29 -14.90 10.16 0.26
CA HIS A 29 -14.88 10.52 1.67
C HIS A 29 -14.41 9.37 2.56
N ASN A 30 -14.95 8.16 2.35
CA ASN A 30 -14.62 7.00 3.16
C ASN A 30 -13.14 6.61 3.03
N LEU A 31 -12.60 6.58 1.81
CA LEU A 31 -11.20 6.21 1.57
C LEU A 31 -10.22 7.26 2.08
N VAL A 32 -10.47 8.54 1.81
CA VAL A 32 -9.64 9.64 2.34
C VAL A 32 -9.68 9.65 3.86
N SER A 33 -10.85 9.42 4.46
CA SER A 33 -10.96 9.38 5.92
C SER A 33 -10.17 8.22 6.51
N TYR A 34 -10.23 7.04 5.88
CA TYR A 34 -9.42 5.90 6.28
C TYR A 34 -7.91 6.20 6.17
N GLU A 35 -7.44 6.77 5.06
CA GLU A 35 -6.01 7.01 4.88
C GLU A 35 -5.44 8.19 5.71
N LEU A 36 -6.26 9.19 6.06
CA LEU A 36 -5.81 10.39 6.79
C LEU A 36 -6.06 10.35 8.30
N PHE A 37 -7.13 9.68 8.76
CA PHE A 37 -7.52 9.71 10.16
C PHE A 37 -7.21 8.43 10.91
N GLU A 38 -6.93 7.32 10.22
CA GLU A 38 -6.39 6.14 10.88
C GLU A 38 -4.99 6.41 11.41
N ASN A 39 -4.59 5.63 12.42
CA ASN A 39 -3.24 5.70 12.95
C ASN A 39 -2.23 5.37 11.84
N THR A 40 -1.24 6.23 11.64
CA THR A 40 -0.14 5.93 10.72
C THR A 40 0.82 4.93 11.35
N ILE A 41 1.05 3.82 10.66
CA ILE A 41 2.11 2.87 10.99
C ILE A 41 3.34 3.10 10.11
N THR A 42 4.51 2.71 10.64
CA THR A 42 5.76 2.68 9.88
C THR A 42 6.18 1.23 9.75
N ALA A 43 6.39 0.77 8.53
CA ALA A 43 7.02 -0.51 8.23
C ALA A 43 8.31 -0.27 7.44
N TYR A 44 9.17 -1.26 7.34
CA TYR A 44 10.48 -1.13 6.72
C TYR A 44 10.64 -2.13 5.59
N THR A 45 11.32 -1.72 4.54
CA THR A 45 11.87 -2.64 3.54
C THR A 45 13.06 -3.42 4.11
N SER A 46 13.54 -4.44 3.40
CA SER A 46 14.71 -5.23 3.80
C SER A 46 16.00 -4.40 3.93
N ASP A 47 16.09 -3.27 3.21
CA ASP A 47 17.18 -2.28 3.30
C ASP A 47 16.87 -1.13 4.30
N LEU A 48 15.91 -1.36 5.20
CA LEU A 48 15.53 -0.46 6.30
C LEU A 48 15.01 0.91 5.85
N GLN A 49 14.45 1.02 4.64
CA GLN A 49 13.76 2.23 4.21
C GLN A 49 12.35 2.26 4.81
N PRO A 50 11.98 3.36 5.50
CA PRO A 50 10.66 3.47 6.13
C PRO A 50 9.57 3.72 5.08
N ILE A 51 8.49 2.96 5.19
CA ILE A 51 7.25 3.10 4.44
C ILE A 51 6.12 3.41 5.43
N TYR A 52 5.40 4.49 5.17
CA TYR A 52 4.28 4.93 6.00
C TYR A 52 2.96 4.50 5.38
N LEU A 53 2.09 3.91 6.19
CA LEU A 53 0.80 3.34 5.78
C LEU A 53 -0.25 3.62 6.85
N PRO A 54 -1.54 3.70 6.50
CA PRO A 54 -2.60 3.65 7.50
C PRO A 54 -2.60 2.28 8.19
N ASP A 55 -2.96 2.25 9.47
CA ASP A 55 -3.19 1.01 10.21
C ASP A 55 -4.24 0.15 9.48
N GLY A 56 -4.04 -1.16 9.49
CA GLY A 56 -4.85 -2.10 8.72
C GLY A 56 -4.44 -2.29 7.25
N ALA A 57 -3.45 -1.56 6.74
CA ALA A 57 -2.83 -1.84 5.44
C ALA A 57 -2.26 -3.27 5.36
N THR A 58 -2.25 -3.86 4.17
CA THR A 58 -1.71 -5.21 3.93
C THR A 58 -0.36 -5.19 3.22
N ILE A 59 0.26 -6.36 3.06
CA ILE A 59 1.50 -6.50 2.27
C ILE A 59 1.30 -6.02 0.82
N ILE A 60 0.09 -6.15 0.27
CA ILE A 60 -0.25 -5.61 -1.05
C ILE A 60 -0.09 -4.09 -1.04
N ASP A 61 -0.70 -3.42 -0.06
CA ASP A 61 -0.59 -1.96 0.11
C ASP A 61 0.86 -1.52 0.30
N PHE A 62 1.60 -2.21 1.17
CA PHE A 62 3.04 -1.96 1.37
C PHE A 62 3.83 -2.04 0.07
N THR A 63 3.56 -3.07 -0.73
CA THR A 63 4.31 -3.32 -1.98
C THR A 63 4.00 -2.27 -3.04
N PHE A 64 2.73 -1.86 -3.20
CA PHE A 64 2.37 -0.75 -4.09
C PHE A 64 2.87 0.60 -3.58
N SER A 65 3.07 0.75 -2.28
CA SER A 65 3.68 1.96 -1.71
C SER A 65 5.19 2.01 -1.99
N ALA A 66 5.91 0.94 -1.65
CA ALA A 66 7.38 0.85 -1.72
C ALA A 66 7.91 0.64 -3.15
N PHE A 67 7.25 -0.22 -3.93
CA PHE A 67 7.73 -0.67 -5.25
C PHE A 67 6.66 -0.55 -6.34
N PRO A 68 6.02 0.63 -6.53
CA PRO A 68 4.83 0.77 -7.38
C PRO A 68 5.02 0.27 -8.82
N LYS A 69 6.23 0.40 -9.38
CA LYS A 69 6.54 0.02 -10.76
C LYS A 69 6.58 -1.50 -10.98
N ILE A 70 6.90 -2.28 -9.96
CA ILE A 70 7.08 -3.75 -10.07
C ILE A 70 6.15 -4.54 -9.15
N ALA A 71 5.31 -3.86 -8.37
CA ALA A 71 4.37 -4.47 -7.43
C ALA A 71 3.47 -5.56 -8.06
N HIS A 72 3.09 -5.40 -9.34
CA HIS A 72 2.29 -6.37 -10.10
C HIS A 72 3.01 -7.70 -10.39
N ASN A 73 4.32 -7.79 -10.13
CA ASN A 73 5.12 -9.01 -10.24
C ASN A 73 5.38 -9.68 -8.89
N MET A 74 4.88 -9.11 -7.78
CA MET A 74 5.06 -9.68 -6.45
C MET A 74 4.49 -11.09 -6.38
N LYS A 75 5.26 -12.00 -5.79
CA LYS A 75 4.93 -13.42 -5.67
C LYS A 75 4.75 -13.83 -4.21
N ASN A 76 5.75 -13.52 -3.39
CA ASN A 76 5.83 -13.97 -2.00
C ASN A 76 6.29 -12.82 -1.11
N ALA A 77 6.03 -12.92 0.19
CA ALA A 77 6.56 -12.00 1.17
C ALA A 77 7.01 -12.71 2.45
N LYS A 78 7.95 -12.07 3.15
CA LYS A 78 8.27 -12.39 4.54
C LYS A 78 8.09 -11.15 5.38
N VAL A 79 7.63 -11.35 6.61
CA VAL A 79 7.58 -10.33 7.66
C VAL A 79 8.50 -10.80 8.78
N ASN A 80 9.49 -9.99 9.13
CA ASN A 80 10.48 -10.28 10.16
C ASN A 80 11.18 -11.64 9.93
N GLY A 81 11.49 -11.95 8.67
CA GLY A 81 12.12 -13.22 8.25
C GLY A 81 11.17 -14.41 8.12
N ILE A 82 9.89 -14.28 8.50
CA ILE A 82 8.90 -15.36 8.49
C ILE A 82 8.01 -15.26 7.22
N PRO A 83 7.88 -16.33 6.41
CA PRO A 83 6.97 -16.34 5.27
C PRO A 83 5.50 -16.15 5.67
N VAL A 84 4.80 -15.28 4.96
CA VAL A 84 3.39 -14.96 5.25
C VAL A 84 2.57 -14.79 3.96
N PRO A 85 1.23 -14.98 4.01
CA PRO A 85 0.36 -14.67 2.88
C PRO A 85 0.38 -13.18 2.50
N LEU A 86 0.20 -12.85 1.22
CA LEU A 86 0.17 -11.45 0.74
C LEU A 86 -0.98 -10.61 1.32
N LYS A 87 -2.06 -11.25 1.77
CA LYS A 87 -3.19 -10.56 2.45
C LYS A 87 -2.93 -10.21 3.91
N THR A 88 -1.75 -10.53 4.44
CA THR A 88 -1.42 -10.28 5.85
C THR A 88 -1.40 -8.78 6.12
N LYS A 89 -2.01 -8.36 7.23
CA LYS A 89 -1.95 -6.97 7.71
C LYS A 89 -0.53 -6.65 8.20
N VAL A 90 -0.08 -5.46 7.89
CA VAL A 90 1.22 -4.93 8.31
C VAL A 90 1.09 -4.34 9.70
N SER A 91 2.05 -4.64 10.58
CA SER A 91 2.14 -4.06 11.92
C SER A 91 3.22 -2.99 12.00
N HIS A 92 3.13 -2.15 13.03
CA HIS A 92 4.14 -1.13 13.29
C HIS A 92 5.52 -1.76 13.50
N PHE A 93 6.53 -1.20 12.83
CA PHE A 93 7.92 -1.62 12.80
C PHE A 93 8.23 -2.98 12.15
N ASP A 94 7.29 -3.57 11.42
CA ASP A 94 7.59 -4.77 10.63
C ASP A 94 8.67 -4.50 9.58
N VAL A 95 9.62 -5.43 9.46
CA VAL A 95 10.57 -5.49 8.34
C VAL A 95 10.03 -6.47 7.31
N ILE A 96 9.78 -5.99 6.10
CA ILE A 96 9.09 -6.72 5.05
C ILE A 96 10.02 -6.96 3.88
N GLU A 97 10.18 -8.23 3.53
CA GLU A 97 10.89 -8.67 2.33
C GLU A 97 9.87 -9.08 1.27
N ILE A 98 9.94 -8.47 0.08
CA ILE A 98 9.09 -8.80 -1.05
C ILE A 98 9.90 -9.54 -2.12
N TYR A 99 9.37 -10.65 -2.61
CA TYR A 99 9.97 -11.44 -3.67
C TYR A 99 9.14 -11.26 -4.94
N PHE A 100 9.80 -10.85 -6.02
CA PHE A 100 9.20 -10.59 -7.32
C PHE A 100 9.60 -11.68 -8.34
N ASP A 101 8.69 -12.01 -9.25
CA ASP A 101 9.02 -12.81 -10.44
C ASP A 101 9.30 -11.92 -11.66
N LEU A 102 9.80 -12.54 -12.74
CA LEU A 102 9.92 -11.91 -14.06
C LEU A 102 8.57 -11.77 -14.78
N LYS A 103 7.57 -12.57 -14.39
CA LYS A 103 6.22 -12.55 -14.97
C LYS A 103 5.24 -11.84 -14.02
N GLN A 104 4.17 -11.30 -14.59
CA GLN A 104 3.07 -10.69 -13.83
C GLN A 104 2.33 -11.75 -13.03
N ASN A 105 2.11 -11.47 -11.75
CA ASN A 105 1.39 -12.32 -10.79
C ASN A 105 0.08 -11.67 -10.31
N LEU A 106 -0.22 -10.47 -10.81
CA LEU A 106 -1.41 -9.70 -10.47
C LEU A 106 -2.69 -10.48 -10.79
N VAL A 107 -3.61 -10.53 -9.82
CA VAL A 107 -4.94 -11.12 -9.95
C VAL A 107 -6.00 -10.20 -9.36
N LEU A 108 -7.23 -10.30 -9.87
CA LEU A 108 -8.35 -9.45 -9.44
C LEU A 108 -8.63 -9.55 -7.93
N ASP A 109 -8.43 -10.72 -7.34
CA ASP A 109 -8.64 -10.99 -5.91
C ASP A 109 -7.81 -10.09 -5.00
N TRP A 110 -6.72 -9.47 -5.50
CA TRP A 110 -5.95 -8.51 -4.72
C TRP A 110 -6.74 -7.26 -4.34
N LEU A 111 -7.76 -6.88 -5.12
CA LEU A 111 -8.65 -5.77 -4.76
C LEU A 111 -9.39 -6.00 -3.44
N ASN A 112 -9.62 -7.26 -3.05
CA ASN A 112 -10.29 -7.60 -1.79
C ASN A 112 -9.42 -7.32 -0.55
N TYR A 113 -8.12 -7.12 -0.73
CA TYR A 113 -7.15 -6.91 0.35
C TYR A 113 -6.29 -5.65 0.17
N ALA A 114 -6.49 -4.90 -0.91
CA ALA A 114 -5.87 -3.60 -1.14
C ALA A 114 -6.73 -2.53 -0.45
N ASN A 115 -6.26 -2.04 0.69
CA ASN A 115 -7.02 -1.09 1.50
C ASN A 115 -6.70 0.37 1.16
N THR A 116 -5.60 0.61 0.44
CA THR A 116 -5.18 1.95 0.02
C THR A 116 -5.63 2.27 -1.41
N ALA A 117 -5.99 3.53 -1.65
CA ALA A 117 -6.43 4.01 -2.94
C ALA A 117 -5.34 3.86 -4.01
N LYS A 118 -4.07 4.08 -3.62
CA LYS A 118 -2.91 3.88 -4.49
C LYS A 118 -2.82 2.45 -4.99
N ALA A 119 -2.97 1.45 -4.10
CA ALA A 119 -2.94 0.05 -4.49
C ALA A 119 -4.13 -0.30 -5.39
N GLN A 120 -5.35 0.07 -4.99
CA GLN A 120 -6.56 -0.21 -5.79
C GLN A 120 -6.47 0.40 -7.20
N LEU A 121 -6.03 1.65 -7.32
CA LEU A 121 -5.87 2.35 -8.60
C LEU A 121 -4.91 1.60 -9.53
N ILE A 122 -3.72 1.24 -9.05
CA ILE A 122 -2.71 0.57 -9.88
C ILE A 122 -3.17 -0.84 -10.28
N ILE A 123 -3.85 -1.56 -9.36
CA ILE A 123 -4.41 -2.88 -9.67
C ILE A 123 -5.47 -2.77 -10.78
N GLN A 124 -6.43 -1.84 -10.66
CA GLN A 124 -7.46 -1.61 -11.67
C GLN A 124 -6.86 -1.24 -13.04
N GLN A 125 -5.88 -0.33 -13.05
CA GLN A 125 -5.21 0.11 -14.29
C GLN A 125 -4.45 -1.01 -15.00
N LYS A 126 -3.90 -1.98 -14.25
CA LYS A 126 -3.13 -3.09 -14.80
C LYS A 126 -3.97 -4.30 -15.21
N LEU A 127 -5.22 -4.36 -14.76
CA LEU A 127 -6.19 -5.41 -15.12
C LEU A 127 -7.19 -4.96 -16.19
N SER A 128 -7.23 -3.66 -16.51
CA SER A 128 -8.00 -3.10 -17.63
C SER A 128 -7.23 -3.21 -18.93
#